data_AF-A0A2L2BNY9-F1
#
_entry.id   AF-A0A2L2BNY9-F1
#
_cell.length_a   1.000
_cell.length_b   1.000
_cell.length_c   1.000
_cell.angle_alpha   90.00
_cell.angle_beta   90.00
_cell.angle_gamma   90.00
#
_symmetry.space_group_name_H-M   'P 1'
#
loop_
_entity.id
_entity.type
_entity.pdbx_description
1 polymer ?
#
loop_
_entity_poly.entity_id
_entity_poly.type
_entity_poly.pdbx_seq_one_letter_code
_entity_poly.pdbx_strand_id
1 'polypeptide(L)'
;MRVSLPMKMTVSLSSLVALAGCQSAAMVDSTPTDVDDTAPAESSETEEATQDISSDETSMDGAEANSDMMAGAYVDGSFEATGEYQSPNGPETVVVSVTLTDGVISAVEVTPQPTNSTTDRYQAMFAGGIGEEVVGKSLDDADVSRVAGSSLTGGGFSDALERIRQDAKAS
;
A
#
# COMPACT_ATOMS: atom_id res chain seq x y z
N MET A 1 -22.44 30.36 13.76
CA MET A 1 -22.97 29.00 13.98
C MET A 1 -23.46 28.45 12.65
N ARG A 2 -22.64 27.65 11.97
CA ARG A 2 -23.07 26.88 10.80
C ARG A 2 -23.48 25.51 11.31
N VAL A 3 -24.78 25.23 11.27
CA VAL A 3 -25.35 23.94 11.66
C VAL A 3 -25.01 22.95 10.55
N SER A 4 -24.15 21.98 10.87
CA SER A 4 -23.83 20.86 9.99
C SER A 4 -25.02 19.90 9.95
N LEU A 5 -25.58 19.66 8.76
CA LEU A 5 -26.65 18.69 8.56
C LEU A 5 -26.05 17.30 8.35
N PRO A 6 -26.64 16.22 8.92
CA PRO A 6 -26.19 14.86 8.63
C PRO A 6 -26.66 14.44 7.23
N MET A 7 -25.71 14.28 6.31
CA MET A 7 -25.92 13.77 4.96
C MET A 7 -26.28 12.28 5.04
N LYS A 8 -27.56 11.97 4.91
CA LYS A 8 -28.08 10.59 4.85
C LYS A 8 -27.75 10.00 3.48
N MET A 9 -26.69 9.20 3.42
CA MET A 9 -26.29 8.47 2.22
C MET A 9 -27.17 7.22 2.06
N THR A 10 -28.21 7.31 1.23
CA THR A 10 -29.01 6.14 0.82
C THR A 10 -28.31 5.44 -0.34
N VAL A 11 -27.67 4.30 -0.06
CA VAL A 11 -27.11 3.39 -1.08
C VAL A 11 -28.27 2.65 -1.73
N SER A 12 -28.55 2.96 -2.99
CA SER A 12 -29.54 2.26 -3.80
C SER A 12 -28.85 1.12 -4.57
N LEU A 13 -29.13 -0.11 -4.14
CA LEU A 13 -28.58 -1.33 -4.72
C LEU A 13 -29.34 -1.68 -6.02
N SER A 14 -28.77 -1.31 -7.17
CA SER A 14 -29.27 -1.75 -8.49
C SER A 14 -28.36 -2.84 -9.05
N SER A 15 -28.92 -4.04 -9.16
CA SER A 15 -28.28 -5.24 -9.72
C SER A 15 -28.52 -5.38 -11.22
N LEU A 16 -27.68 -6.23 -11.84
CA LEU A 16 -27.85 -7.00 -13.09
C LEU A 16 -27.57 -6.31 -14.42
N VAL A 17 -26.41 -6.63 -15.02
CA VAL A 17 -26.31 -7.14 -16.39
C VAL A 17 -25.18 -8.18 -16.45
N ALA A 18 -25.51 -9.40 -16.88
CA ALA A 18 -24.57 -10.40 -17.36
C ALA A 18 -24.55 -10.34 -18.88
N LEU A 19 -23.36 -10.34 -19.52
CA LEU A 19 -23.24 -10.56 -20.96
C LEU A 19 -22.05 -11.48 -21.28
N ALA A 20 -22.40 -12.62 -21.85
CA ALA A 20 -21.50 -13.66 -22.32
C ALA A 20 -20.85 -13.28 -23.66
N GLY A 21 -19.58 -13.67 -23.86
CA GLY A 21 -18.89 -13.60 -25.14
C GLY A 21 -17.66 -14.50 -25.14
N CYS A 22 -17.67 -15.51 -26.02
CA CYS A 22 -16.69 -16.58 -26.18
C CYS A 22 -16.02 -16.49 -27.57
N GLN A 23 -14.88 -17.17 -27.74
CA GLN A 23 -14.13 -17.48 -28.98
C GLN A 23 -13.33 -16.29 -29.61
N SER A 24 -12.11 -16.42 -30.16
CA SER A 24 -11.33 -17.56 -30.67
C SER A 24 -9.82 -17.25 -30.66
N ALA A 25 -9.02 -18.32 -30.70
CA ALA A 25 -7.56 -18.35 -30.83
C ALA A 25 -7.01 -17.86 -32.18
N ALA A 26 -5.78 -17.31 -32.17
CA ALA A 26 -4.90 -17.27 -33.34
C ALA A 26 -3.45 -17.50 -32.89
N MET A 27 -2.96 -18.68 -33.26
CA MET A 27 -1.56 -19.10 -33.31
C MET A 27 -0.80 -18.33 -34.41
N VAL A 28 0.39 -17.83 -34.10
CA VAL A 28 1.41 -17.52 -35.10
C VAL A 28 2.70 -18.22 -34.70
N ASP A 29 2.95 -19.30 -35.42
CA ASP A 29 4.22 -19.99 -35.58
C ASP A 29 5.01 -19.29 -36.70
N SER A 30 6.27 -18.96 -36.47
CA SER A 30 7.26 -18.69 -37.52
C SER A 30 8.66 -18.82 -36.92
N THR A 31 9.13 -20.06 -36.96
CA THR A 31 10.46 -20.58 -37.34
C THR A 31 11.72 -19.70 -37.22
N PRO A 32 12.85 -20.33 -36.84
CA PRO A 32 14.08 -19.69 -36.38
C PRO A 32 15.01 -19.24 -37.52
N THR A 33 15.81 -18.21 -37.25
CA THR A 33 17.01 -17.90 -38.04
C THR A 33 18.23 -18.16 -37.18
N ASP A 34 18.93 -19.21 -37.55
CA ASP A 34 20.24 -19.64 -37.09
C ASP A 34 21.33 -18.74 -37.71
N VAL A 35 22.19 -18.16 -36.88
CA VAL A 35 23.53 -17.68 -37.28
C VAL A 35 24.54 -18.06 -36.19
N ASP A 36 25.15 -19.22 -36.43
CA ASP A 36 26.45 -19.71 -35.97
C ASP A 36 27.50 -18.57 -35.93
N ASP A 37 28.09 -18.29 -34.77
CA ASP A 37 29.40 -18.77 -34.28
C ASP A 37 30.56 -17.82 -34.58
N THR A 38 31.22 -17.36 -33.52
CA THR A 38 32.69 -17.37 -33.37
C THR A 38 33.04 -16.79 -31.99
N ALA A 39 33.32 -17.70 -31.06
CA ALA A 39 34.13 -17.52 -29.85
C ALA A 39 35.62 -17.24 -30.24
N PRO A 40 36.60 -16.91 -29.35
CA PRO A 40 36.67 -17.34 -27.95
C PRO A 40 37.39 -16.43 -26.92
N ALA A 41 37.35 -16.95 -25.67
CA ALA A 41 38.36 -16.87 -24.60
C ALA A 41 38.47 -15.53 -23.83
N GLU A 42 38.64 -15.47 -22.50
CA GLU A 42 38.97 -16.48 -21.49
C GLU A 42 38.75 -15.90 -20.07
N SER A 43 38.94 -16.75 -19.05
CA SER A 43 39.08 -16.51 -17.60
C SER A 43 37.76 -16.48 -16.81
N SER A 44 37.29 -17.58 -16.21
CA SER A 44 37.87 -18.36 -15.10
C SER A 44 37.98 -17.54 -13.81
N GLU A 45 37.04 -17.72 -12.89
CA GLU A 45 37.36 -18.20 -11.53
C GLU A 45 36.11 -18.71 -10.79
N THR A 46 36.33 -19.87 -10.19
CA THR A 46 35.53 -20.63 -9.24
C THR A 46 35.64 -19.98 -7.87
N GLU A 47 34.53 -19.80 -7.14
CA GLU A 47 34.53 -20.00 -5.69
C GLU A 47 33.17 -20.53 -5.21
N GLU A 48 33.19 -21.80 -4.80
CA GLU A 48 32.29 -22.32 -3.77
C GLU A 48 32.66 -21.69 -2.42
N ALA A 49 31.67 -21.29 -1.64
CA ALA A 49 31.79 -21.29 -0.19
C ALA A 49 30.45 -21.66 0.44
N THR A 50 30.40 -22.89 0.91
CA THR A 50 29.37 -23.50 1.74
C THR A 50 29.36 -22.94 3.17
N GLN A 51 28.20 -23.05 3.84
CA GLN A 51 27.96 -23.05 5.30
C GLN A 51 28.03 -21.64 5.95
N ASP A 52 27.04 -21.23 6.74
CA ASP A 52 26.61 -21.89 7.97
C ASP A 52 25.17 -21.53 8.35
N ILE A 53 24.42 -22.56 8.71
CA ILE A 53 23.12 -22.52 9.37
C ILE A 53 23.34 -22.39 10.88
N SER A 54 23.33 -21.17 11.41
CA SER A 54 23.17 -20.97 12.85
C SER A 54 21.71 -20.68 13.16
N SER A 55 21.07 -21.69 13.72
CA SER A 55 19.82 -21.55 14.48
C SER A 55 20.15 -20.79 15.76
N ASP A 56 19.65 -19.56 15.89
CA ASP A 56 19.53 -18.88 17.17
C ASP A 56 18.03 -18.83 17.53
N GLU A 57 17.59 -19.91 18.17
CA GLU A 57 16.41 -19.90 19.00
C GLU A 57 16.78 -19.21 20.30
N THR A 58 16.31 -17.99 20.53
CA THR A 58 16.08 -17.45 21.88
C THR A 58 15.12 -16.27 21.84
N SER A 59 14.02 -16.45 22.58
CA SER A 59 13.13 -15.43 23.15
C SER A 59 12.10 -14.78 22.25
N MET A 60 10.99 -15.51 22.09
CA MET A 60 9.67 -14.88 22.23
C MET A 60 9.53 -14.39 23.68
N ASP A 61 9.82 -13.11 23.92
CA ASP A 61 9.44 -12.39 25.13
C ASP A 61 8.71 -11.10 24.72
N GLY A 62 7.39 -11.14 24.84
CA GLY A 62 6.55 -9.98 25.15
C GLY A 62 6.62 -8.74 24.25
N ALA A 63 6.26 -8.85 22.97
CA ALA A 63 5.82 -7.69 22.20
C ALA A 63 4.32 -7.39 22.45
N GLU A 64 3.90 -7.38 23.71
CA GLU A 64 2.52 -7.11 24.14
C GLU A 64 2.57 -6.17 25.35
N ALA A 65 3.25 -5.02 25.22
CA ALA A 65 3.31 -4.05 26.31
C ALA A 65 3.69 -2.62 25.87
N ASN A 66 3.43 -2.21 24.62
CA ASN A 66 3.63 -0.82 24.21
C ASN A 66 2.40 -0.15 23.57
N SER A 67 1.33 -0.90 23.33
CA SER A 67 0.04 -0.37 22.90
C SER A 67 -0.65 0.47 23.98
N ASP A 68 -0.49 0.11 25.26
CA ASP A 68 -1.16 0.79 26.38
C ASP A 68 -0.56 2.14 26.77
N MET A 69 0.70 2.43 26.42
CA MET A 69 1.35 3.72 26.70
C MET A 69 0.94 4.84 25.71
N MET A 70 0.38 4.47 24.55
CA MET A 70 -0.03 5.43 23.50
C MET A 70 -1.52 5.76 23.50
N ALA A 71 -2.33 5.06 24.31
CA ALA A 71 -3.79 5.22 24.44
C ALA A 71 -4.26 6.60 24.99
N GLY A 72 -3.41 7.63 24.96
CA GLY A 72 -3.76 9.00 25.31
C GLY A 72 -3.01 10.06 24.50
N ALA A 73 -2.25 9.67 23.46
CA ALA A 73 -1.48 10.61 22.64
C ALA A 73 -2.29 11.21 21.48
N TYR A 74 -3.37 10.54 21.07
CA TYR A 74 -4.20 10.91 19.93
C TYR A 74 -5.67 10.97 20.36
N VAL A 75 -6.40 11.96 19.84
CA VAL A 75 -7.85 12.05 20.02
C VAL A 75 -8.54 11.04 19.11
N ASP A 76 -9.54 10.36 19.65
CA ASP A 76 -10.38 9.44 18.89
C ASP A 76 -11.24 10.17 17.88
N GLY A 77 -11.40 9.58 16.70
CA GLY A 77 -12.18 10.19 15.64
C GLY A 77 -11.79 9.69 14.25
N SER A 78 -12.43 10.29 13.24
CA SER A 78 -12.07 10.08 11.84
C SER A 78 -11.29 11.29 11.35
N PHE A 79 -10.12 11.03 10.79
CA PHE A 79 -9.21 12.03 10.24
C PHE A 79 -8.99 11.77 8.77
N GLU A 80 -8.87 12.82 7.98
CA GLU A 80 -8.63 12.72 6.54
C GLU A 80 -7.53 13.69 6.16
N ALA A 81 -6.56 13.23 5.37
CA ALA A 81 -5.53 14.07 4.80
C ALA A 81 -5.19 13.64 3.38
N THR A 82 -4.80 14.62 2.57
CA THR A 82 -4.20 14.36 1.26
C THR A 82 -2.69 14.19 1.43
N GLY A 83 -2.19 13.07 0.93
CA GLY A 83 -0.78 12.79 0.79
C GLY A 83 -0.28 13.08 -0.61
N GLU A 84 0.95 13.60 -0.70
CA GLU A 84 1.58 14.00 -1.94
C GLU A 84 2.86 13.19 -2.19
N TYR A 85 3.12 12.85 -3.44
CA TYR A 85 4.37 12.18 -3.82
C TYR A 85 4.79 12.52 -5.26
N GLN A 86 6.06 12.31 -5.56
CA GLN A 86 6.62 12.56 -6.88
C GLN A 86 6.72 11.27 -7.69
N SER A 87 6.16 11.28 -8.90
CA SER A 87 6.38 10.22 -9.90
C SER A 87 7.19 10.75 -11.09
N PRO A 88 7.73 9.86 -11.94
CA PRO A 88 8.34 10.27 -13.21
C PRO A 88 7.39 11.04 -14.15
N ASN A 89 6.08 10.91 -13.96
CA ASN A 89 5.05 11.61 -14.76
C ASN A 89 4.61 12.95 -14.16
N GLY A 90 5.14 13.33 -12.99
CA GLY A 90 4.73 14.54 -12.29
C GLY A 90 4.29 14.27 -10.84
N PRO A 91 3.88 15.32 -10.11
CA PRO A 91 3.33 15.19 -8.77
C PRO A 91 2.01 14.42 -8.82
N GLU A 92 1.79 13.57 -7.83
CA GLU A 92 0.61 12.72 -7.68
C GLU A 92 0.11 12.84 -6.23
N THR A 93 -1.17 12.53 -6.01
CA THR A 93 -1.77 12.57 -4.68
C THR A 93 -2.57 11.31 -4.37
N VAL A 94 -2.81 11.08 -3.09
CA VAL A 94 -3.81 10.13 -2.57
C VAL A 94 -4.53 10.76 -1.40
N VAL A 95 -5.82 10.47 -1.23
CA VAL A 95 -6.55 10.89 -0.02
C VAL A 95 -6.60 9.71 0.94
N VAL A 96 -6.24 9.93 2.19
CA VAL A 96 -6.21 8.90 3.22
C VAL A 96 -7.18 9.28 4.33
N SER A 97 -8.08 8.37 4.68
CA SER A 97 -8.98 8.48 5.82
C SER A 97 -8.62 7.41 6.85
N VAL A 98 -8.50 7.80 8.11
CA VAL A 98 -8.17 6.92 9.24
C VAL A 98 -9.18 7.14 10.35
N THR A 99 -9.72 6.05 10.90
CA THR A 99 -10.49 6.09 12.15
C THR A 99 -9.63 5.59 13.30
N LEU A 100 -9.50 6.40 14.35
CA LEU A 100 -8.76 6.10 15.56
C LEU A 100 -9.70 5.76 16.72
N THR A 101 -9.29 4.78 17.52
CA THR A 101 -9.90 4.44 18.81
C THR A 101 -8.78 4.07 19.76
N ASP A 102 -8.66 4.79 20.87
CA ASP A 102 -7.57 4.67 21.85
C ASP A 102 -6.17 4.73 21.20
N GLY A 103 -6.00 5.60 20.20
CA GLY A 103 -4.76 5.74 19.43
C GLY A 103 -4.46 4.61 18.43
N VAL A 104 -5.36 3.64 18.29
CA VAL A 104 -5.25 2.50 17.36
C VAL A 104 -6.10 2.72 16.12
N ILE A 105 -5.56 2.34 14.95
CA ILE A 105 -6.26 2.41 13.67
C ILE A 105 -7.33 1.31 13.62
N SER A 106 -8.59 1.70 13.74
CA SER A 106 -9.74 0.79 13.63
C SER A 106 -10.26 0.66 12.20
N ALA A 107 -10.02 1.66 11.36
CA ALA A 107 -10.33 1.63 9.94
C ALA A 107 -9.37 2.52 9.15
N VAL A 108 -9.07 2.12 7.92
CA VAL A 108 -8.31 2.92 6.96
C VAL A 108 -8.98 2.83 5.58
N GLU A 109 -9.00 3.95 4.88
CA GLU A 109 -9.39 4.03 3.48
C GLU A 109 -8.38 4.88 2.72
N VAL A 110 -7.93 4.39 1.56
CA VAL A 110 -7.10 5.17 0.64
C VAL A 110 -7.89 5.37 -0.65
N THR A 111 -8.24 6.61 -0.95
CA THR A 111 -8.92 6.99 -2.18
C THR A 111 -7.88 7.37 -3.24
N PRO A 112 -7.80 6.63 -4.36
CA PRO A 112 -6.95 6.99 -5.49
C PRO A 112 -7.29 8.36 -6.08
N GLN A 113 -6.27 9.10 -6.52
CA GLN A 113 -6.37 10.34 -7.31
C GLN A 113 -5.47 10.25 -8.56
N PRO A 114 -5.69 9.28 -9.46
CA PRO A 114 -4.76 9.04 -10.55
C PRO A 114 -4.82 10.11 -11.63
N THR A 115 -3.65 10.56 -12.09
CA THR A 115 -3.54 11.46 -13.26
C THR A 115 -3.26 10.71 -14.57
N ASN A 116 -2.92 9.42 -14.49
CA ASN A 116 -2.67 8.53 -15.64
C ASN A 116 -2.99 7.06 -15.29
N SER A 117 -3.10 6.18 -16.30
CA SER A 117 -3.42 4.76 -16.13
C SER A 117 -2.38 3.98 -15.32
N THR A 118 -1.10 4.37 -15.40
CA THR A 118 -0.05 3.76 -14.59
C THR A 118 -0.29 4.05 -13.11
N THR A 119 -0.63 5.30 -12.78
CA THR A 119 -0.92 5.74 -11.41
C THR A 119 -2.19 5.07 -10.88
N ASP A 120 -3.24 4.98 -11.70
CA ASP A 120 -4.48 4.28 -11.36
C ASP A 120 -4.22 2.85 -10.88
N ARG A 121 -3.46 2.08 -11.67
CA ARG A 121 -3.10 0.70 -11.32
C ARG A 121 -2.36 0.61 -9.98
N TYR A 122 -1.33 1.43 -9.76
CA TYR A 122 -0.51 1.33 -8.54
C TYR A 122 -1.22 1.86 -7.30
N GLN A 123 -2.02 2.91 -7.43
CA GLN A 123 -2.82 3.41 -6.32
C GLN A 123 -3.94 2.44 -5.95
N ALA A 124 -4.62 1.84 -6.93
CA ALA A 124 -5.63 0.82 -6.68
C ALA A 124 -5.04 -0.41 -5.97
N MET A 125 -3.87 -0.90 -6.41
CA MET A 125 -3.18 -2.00 -5.73
C MET A 125 -2.79 -1.65 -4.30
N PHE A 126 -2.32 -0.44 -4.05
CA PHE A 126 -1.99 0.02 -2.71
C PHE A 126 -3.24 0.11 -1.81
N ALA A 127 -4.29 0.78 -2.31
CA ALA A 127 -5.55 0.94 -1.60
C ALA A 127 -6.22 -0.39 -1.25
N GLY A 128 -6.11 -1.39 -2.14
CA GLY A 128 -6.66 -2.72 -1.90
C GLY A 128 -5.92 -3.54 -0.82
N GLY A 129 -4.65 -3.26 -0.55
CA GLY A 129 -3.84 -4.04 0.40
C GLY A 129 -3.52 -3.33 1.72
N ILE A 130 -3.64 -2.00 1.78
CA ILE A 130 -3.17 -1.23 2.95
C ILE A 130 -3.89 -1.59 4.25
N GLY A 131 -5.17 -1.95 4.18
CA GLY A 131 -5.95 -2.33 5.36
C GLY A 131 -5.34 -3.50 6.14
N GLU A 132 -4.81 -4.50 5.43
CA GLU A 132 -4.17 -5.67 6.05
C GLU A 132 -2.87 -5.31 6.78
N GLU A 133 -2.23 -4.21 6.40
CA GLU A 133 -0.95 -3.79 6.98
C GLU A 133 -1.13 -2.86 8.19
N VAL A 134 -2.19 -2.04 8.26
CA VAL A 134 -2.29 -0.98 9.30
C VAL A 134 -3.44 -1.11 10.27
N VAL A 135 -4.52 -1.83 9.94
CA VAL A 135 -5.65 -1.97 10.86
C VAL A 135 -5.22 -2.78 12.09
N GLY A 136 -5.51 -2.26 13.28
CA GLY A 136 -5.09 -2.83 14.56
C GLY A 136 -3.73 -2.34 15.05
N LYS A 137 -2.98 -1.56 14.26
CA LYS A 137 -1.72 -0.93 14.71
C LYS A 137 -2.00 0.43 15.35
N SER A 138 -1.11 0.83 16.25
CA SER A 138 -1.02 2.23 16.70
C SER A 138 -0.73 3.16 15.52
N LEU A 139 -1.24 4.39 15.56
CA LEU A 139 -0.96 5.39 14.54
C LEU A 139 0.55 5.73 14.40
N ASP A 140 1.34 5.52 15.45
CA ASP A 140 2.80 5.69 15.42
C ASP A 140 3.52 4.52 14.73
N ASP A 141 2.95 3.31 14.79
CA ASP A 141 3.55 2.08 14.24
C ASP A 141 3.05 1.75 12.81
N ALA A 142 2.13 2.56 12.28
CA ALA A 142 1.53 2.37 10.96
C ALA A 142 2.39 2.92 9.80
N ASP A 143 3.72 2.79 9.86
CA ASP A 143 4.61 3.24 8.79
C ASP A 143 4.69 2.19 7.67
N VAL A 144 4.06 2.50 6.52
CA VAL A 144 3.97 1.59 5.38
C VAL A 144 4.48 2.26 4.11
N SER A 145 5.69 1.89 3.72
CA SER A 145 6.35 2.45 2.53
C SER A 145 6.08 1.69 1.23
N ARG A 146 5.45 0.50 1.29
CA ARG A 146 5.11 -0.31 0.11
C ARG A 146 3.99 -1.29 0.39
N VAL A 147 3.02 -1.36 -0.52
CA VAL A 147 1.99 -2.41 -0.55
C VAL A 147 1.83 -2.89 -1.98
N ALA A 148 1.74 -4.22 -2.19
CA ALA A 148 1.53 -4.84 -3.50
C ALA A 148 2.48 -4.31 -4.62
N GLY A 149 3.74 -4.01 -4.25
CA GLY A 149 4.73 -3.47 -5.17
C GLY A 149 4.65 -1.95 -5.43
N SER A 150 3.68 -1.23 -4.86
CA SER A 150 3.56 0.23 -4.99
C SER A 150 4.26 0.97 -3.86
N SER A 151 5.50 1.46 -4.11
CA SER A 151 6.22 2.26 -3.12
C SER A 151 5.98 3.76 -3.20
N LEU A 152 5.75 4.29 -4.40
CA LEU A 152 5.51 5.73 -4.55
C LEU A 152 4.20 6.15 -3.87
N THR A 153 3.15 5.33 -4.02
CA THR A 153 1.90 5.53 -3.28
C THR A 153 2.11 5.38 -1.76
N GLY A 154 3.02 4.50 -1.33
CA GLY A 154 3.44 4.41 0.06
C GLY A 154 4.04 5.72 0.59
N GLY A 155 4.85 6.41 -0.22
CA GLY A 155 5.34 7.75 0.12
C GLY A 155 4.21 8.76 0.36
N GLY A 156 3.21 8.78 -0.52
CA GLY A 156 2.02 9.62 -0.32
C GLY A 156 1.21 9.22 0.91
N PHE A 157 1.08 7.93 1.20
CA PHE A 157 0.39 7.44 2.39
C PHE A 157 1.10 7.87 3.68
N SER A 158 2.42 7.71 3.77
CA SER A 158 3.21 8.18 4.91
C SER A 158 3.09 9.70 5.11
N ASP A 159 3.13 10.47 4.02
CA ASP A 159 2.93 11.93 4.02
C ASP A 159 1.54 12.34 4.55
N ALA A 160 0.49 11.58 4.20
CA ALA A 160 -0.85 11.78 4.75
C ALA A 160 -0.94 11.41 6.23
N LEU A 161 -0.32 10.29 6.66
CA LEU A 161 -0.30 9.88 8.06
C LEU A 161 0.42 10.89 8.96
N GLU A 162 1.48 11.55 8.46
CA GLU A 162 2.13 12.64 9.19
C GLU A 162 1.17 13.80 9.49
N ARG A 163 0.35 14.19 8.51
CA ARG A 163 -0.68 15.22 8.69
C ARG A 163 -1.75 14.76 9.68
N ILE A 164 -2.24 13.53 9.52
CA ILE A 164 -3.25 12.95 10.44
C ILE A 164 -2.72 12.89 11.87
N ARG A 165 -1.45 12.53 12.09
CA ARG A 165 -0.83 12.55 13.43
C ARG A 165 -0.83 13.96 14.04
N GLN A 166 -0.61 15.00 13.23
CA GLN A 166 -0.65 16.38 13.72
C GLN A 166 -2.08 16.79 14.08
N ASP A 167 -3.04 16.49 13.21
CA ASP A 167 -4.45 16.82 13.42
C ASP A 167 -5.03 16.10 14.64
N ALA A 168 -4.75 14.80 14.79
CA ALA A 168 -5.21 13.99 15.91
C ALA A 168 -4.56 14.38 17.26
N LYS A 169 -3.35 14.96 17.25
CA LYS A 169 -2.71 15.54 18.45
C LYS A 169 -3.24 16.91 18.83
N ALA A 170 -3.77 17.66 17.85
CA ALA A 170 -4.24 19.03 18.03
C ALA A 170 -5.74 19.16 18.28
N SER A 171 -6.49 18.05 18.14
CA SER A 171 -7.96 18.00 18.28
C SER A 171 -8.45 18.02 19.72
#